data_AF-A0A927QUP8-F1
#
_entry.id   AF-A0A927QUP8-F1
#
_cell.length_a   1.000
_cell.length_b   1.000
_cell.length_c   1.000
_cell.angle_alpha   90.00
_cell.angle_beta   90.00
_cell.angle_gamma   90.00
#
_symmetry.space_group_name_H-M   'P 1'
#
loop_
_entity.id
_entity.type
_entity.pdbx_description
1 polymer ?
#
loop_
_entity_poly.entity_id
_entity_poly.type
_entity_poly.pdbx_seq_one_letter_code
_entity_poly.pdbx_strand_id
1 'polypeptide(L)'
;MGYDDIKSFLKIEVIDELELEKQFSLIQATHSNEDFYYCAYYFGEDQKMTKGKLIIYNNWSNIELRFVYFDEKNSKSEYIFFGAIKISEDFMFIHTKFIVNNTKKEGANFTFFIGKSTPTERNYLVGTYSGFDKYNRAIAGKMILKKFQDKQAMENEFATRQVNPLITQEFRRERIIVESHVPNHSSKISNKSPFASLFSNLSGQYLLTFYDNNEKNIYSLEISIDPHNYNILVRDPNIIIENDIVKLLNRGQNVYLDFEVLGVSYIQKTSIYIETYYLMNPENEVFGVYSGINLNNNTIKGKVKIEIKK
;
A
#
# COMPACT_ATOMS: atom_id res chain seq x y z
N MET A 1 -3.20 -57.76 3.44
CA MET A 1 -3.88 -57.43 4.71
C MET A 1 -5.36 -57.72 4.49
N GLY A 2 -5.97 -58.62 5.27
CA GLY A 2 -7.27 -59.24 4.99
C GLY A 2 -8.48 -58.45 5.48
N TYR A 3 -8.49 -57.14 5.28
CA TYR A 3 -9.61 -56.25 5.65
C TYR A 3 -10.18 -55.59 4.41
N ASP A 4 -11.51 -55.48 4.35
CA ASP A 4 -12.23 -54.94 3.19
C ASP A 4 -12.15 -53.40 3.11
N ASP A 5 -12.06 -52.71 4.26
CA ASP A 5 -11.90 -51.26 4.36
C ASP A 5 -11.36 -50.81 5.74
N ILE A 6 -11.12 -49.51 5.91
CA ILE A 6 -10.64 -48.94 7.19
C ILE A 6 -11.68 -49.12 8.31
N LYS A 7 -12.98 -49.14 7.99
CA LYS A 7 -14.05 -49.30 8.98
C LYS A 7 -14.09 -50.72 9.55
N SER A 8 -13.86 -51.72 8.71
CA SER A 8 -13.76 -53.12 9.09
C SER A 8 -12.47 -53.41 9.85
N PHE A 9 -11.36 -52.77 9.48
CA PHE A 9 -10.13 -52.79 10.29
C PHE A 9 -10.38 -52.26 11.71
N LEU A 10 -10.95 -51.06 11.84
CA LEU A 10 -11.15 -50.43 13.15
C LEU A 10 -12.08 -51.25 14.06
N LYS A 11 -13.17 -51.80 13.52
CA LYS A 11 -14.11 -52.64 14.29
C LYS A 11 -13.50 -53.93 14.83
N ILE A 12 -12.43 -54.42 14.19
CA ILE A 12 -11.80 -55.69 14.55
C ILE A 12 -10.60 -55.45 15.48
N GLU A 13 -9.83 -54.40 15.24
CA GLU A 13 -8.54 -54.17 15.90
C GLU A 13 -8.63 -53.19 17.09
N VAL A 14 -9.65 -52.34 17.16
CA VAL A 14 -9.84 -51.41 18.28
C VAL A 14 -10.89 -51.98 19.23
N ILE A 15 -10.42 -52.46 20.39
CA ILE A 15 -11.24 -53.14 21.41
C ILE A 15 -11.95 -52.14 22.33
N ASP A 16 -11.32 -50.98 22.59
CA ASP A 16 -11.94 -49.93 23.40
C ASP A 16 -13.01 -49.19 22.60
N GLU A 17 -14.27 -49.31 23.04
CA GLU A 17 -15.42 -48.66 22.41
C GLU A 17 -15.28 -47.12 22.36
N LEU A 18 -14.66 -46.52 23.38
CA LEU A 18 -14.46 -45.07 23.47
C LEU A 18 -13.39 -44.58 22.47
N GLU A 19 -12.36 -45.39 22.25
CA GLU A 19 -11.35 -45.14 21.21
C GLU A 19 -11.93 -45.39 19.82
N LEU A 20 -12.71 -46.46 19.64
CA LEU A 20 -13.39 -46.80 18.40
C LEU A 20 -14.33 -45.68 17.96
N GLU A 21 -15.14 -45.13 18.87
CA GLU A 21 -16.01 -43.98 18.61
C GLU A 21 -15.21 -42.74 18.22
N LYS A 22 -14.08 -42.46 18.88
CA LYS A 22 -13.21 -41.33 18.51
C LYS A 22 -12.62 -41.52 17.11
N GLN A 23 -12.12 -42.71 16.79
CA GLN A 23 -11.56 -43.01 15.47
C GLN A 23 -12.62 -42.95 14.37
N PHE A 24 -13.84 -43.46 14.63
CA PHE A 24 -14.96 -43.28 13.72
C PHE A 24 -15.39 -41.83 13.58
N SER A 25 -15.35 -41.04 14.66
CA SER A 25 -15.65 -39.61 14.62
C SER A 25 -14.62 -38.83 13.79
N LEU A 26 -13.35 -39.25 13.76
CA LEU A 26 -12.32 -38.67 12.88
C LEU A 26 -12.55 -39.02 11.41
N ILE A 27 -13.02 -40.23 11.11
CA ILE A 27 -13.34 -40.67 9.75
C ILE A 27 -14.66 -40.06 9.24
N GLN A 28 -15.65 -39.91 10.12
CA GLN A 28 -16.95 -39.27 9.84
C GLN A 28 -16.89 -37.75 9.93
N ALA A 29 -15.89 -37.19 10.59
CA ALA A 29 -15.42 -35.84 10.33
C ALA A 29 -14.76 -35.80 8.94
N THR A 30 -15.51 -36.17 7.90
CA THR A 30 -15.43 -35.49 6.63
C THR A 30 -15.44 -34.02 6.95
N HIS A 31 -14.26 -33.40 7.00
CA HIS A 31 -14.18 -31.96 6.90
C HIS A 31 -14.93 -31.67 5.61
N SER A 32 -16.15 -31.12 5.71
CA SER A 32 -16.80 -30.56 4.54
C SER A 32 -15.76 -29.61 3.98
N ASN A 33 -15.30 -29.88 2.77
CA ASN A 33 -14.39 -28.99 2.09
C ASN A 33 -15.19 -27.72 1.84
N GLU A 34 -15.07 -26.76 2.75
CA GLU A 34 -15.75 -25.48 2.63
C GLU A 34 -14.95 -24.61 1.67
N ASP A 35 -15.69 -24.00 0.77
CA ASP A 35 -15.19 -22.98 -0.14
C ASP A 35 -15.50 -21.61 0.43
N PHE A 36 -14.57 -20.67 0.29
CA PHE A 36 -14.73 -19.31 0.75
C PHE A 36 -14.63 -18.32 -0.41
N TYR A 37 -15.55 -17.37 -0.46
CA TYR A 37 -15.71 -16.43 -1.57
C TYR A 37 -15.32 -15.02 -1.15
N TYR A 38 -14.38 -14.43 -1.87
CA TYR A 38 -13.86 -13.10 -1.59
C TYR A 38 -13.84 -12.22 -2.84
N CYS A 39 -14.07 -10.92 -2.64
CA CYS A 39 -13.68 -9.89 -3.60
C CYS A 39 -12.37 -9.25 -3.14
N ALA A 40 -11.38 -9.23 -4.03
CA ALA A 40 -10.07 -8.61 -3.81
C ALA A 40 -10.08 -7.18 -4.34
N TYR A 41 -9.83 -6.20 -3.49
CA TYR A 41 -9.72 -4.79 -3.87
C TYR A 41 -8.26 -4.35 -3.80
N TYR A 42 -7.80 -3.64 -4.83
CA TYR A 42 -6.44 -3.15 -4.93
C TYR A 42 -6.35 -1.96 -5.89
N PHE A 43 -5.28 -1.18 -5.78
CA PHE A 43 -4.94 -0.14 -6.75
C PHE A 43 -4.16 -0.78 -7.91
N GLY A 44 -4.78 -0.89 -9.08
CA GLY A 44 -4.26 -1.63 -10.21
C GLY A 44 -3.51 -0.78 -11.23
N GLU A 45 -3.49 -1.27 -12.46
CA GLU A 45 -2.97 -0.61 -13.64
C GLU A 45 -3.71 0.70 -13.96
N ASP A 46 -3.02 1.57 -14.70
CA ASP A 46 -3.55 2.85 -15.17
C ASP A 46 -4.01 3.80 -14.05
N GLN A 47 -3.47 3.61 -12.84
CA GLN A 47 -3.81 4.37 -11.63
C GLN A 47 -5.30 4.29 -11.25
N LYS A 48 -5.91 3.11 -11.44
CA LYS A 48 -7.34 2.88 -11.17
C LYS A 48 -7.53 1.84 -10.08
N MET A 49 -8.62 1.97 -9.34
CA MET A 49 -9.11 0.91 -8.47
C MET A 49 -9.59 -0.27 -9.30
N THR A 50 -9.20 -1.48 -8.90
CA THR A 50 -9.56 -2.72 -9.59
C THR A 50 -10.08 -3.75 -8.60
N LYS A 51 -10.91 -4.67 -9.10
CA LYS A 51 -11.44 -5.81 -8.36
C LYS A 51 -10.88 -7.12 -8.92
N GLY A 52 -10.63 -8.07 -8.04
CA GLY A 52 -10.40 -9.48 -8.36
C GLY A 52 -11.44 -10.36 -7.68
N LYS A 53 -11.68 -11.55 -8.23
CA LYS A 53 -12.41 -12.62 -7.54
C LYS A 53 -11.41 -13.56 -6.93
N LEU A 54 -11.59 -13.91 -5.67
CA LEU A 54 -10.79 -14.94 -5.02
C LEU A 54 -11.72 -16.00 -4.48
N ILE A 55 -11.50 -17.25 -4.89
CA ILE A 55 -12.16 -18.42 -4.32
C ILE A 55 -11.07 -19.24 -3.64
N ILE A 56 -11.31 -19.55 -2.36
CA ILE A 56 -10.45 -20.43 -1.57
C ILE A 56 -11.17 -21.77 -1.46
N TYR A 57 -10.52 -22.84 -1.90
CA TYR A 57 -11.07 -24.19 -1.94
C TYR A 57 -10.50 -25.08 -0.84
N ASN A 58 -11.27 -26.09 -0.46
CA ASN A 58 -10.84 -27.20 0.39
C ASN A 58 -10.22 -26.71 1.70
N ASN A 59 -10.98 -25.93 2.48
CA ASN A 59 -10.55 -25.49 3.81
C ASN A 59 -9.18 -24.79 3.80
N TRP A 60 -9.03 -23.76 2.97
CA TRP A 60 -7.81 -22.94 2.88
C TRP A 60 -6.58 -23.68 2.36
N SER A 61 -6.79 -24.65 1.45
CA SER A 61 -5.67 -25.36 0.81
C SER A 61 -5.25 -24.72 -0.51
N ASN A 62 -6.22 -24.40 -1.37
CA ASN A 62 -5.96 -23.93 -2.74
C ASN A 62 -6.77 -22.69 -3.05
N ILE A 63 -6.34 -21.93 -4.05
CA ILE A 63 -7.07 -20.77 -4.53
C ILE A 63 -7.22 -20.73 -6.05
N GLU A 64 -8.29 -20.08 -6.49
CA GLU A 64 -8.41 -19.47 -7.80
C GLU A 64 -8.60 -17.96 -7.63
N LEU A 65 -7.71 -17.19 -8.25
CA LEU A 65 -7.79 -15.74 -8.28
C LEU A 65 -7.99 -15.28 -9.73
N ARG A 66 -9.06 -14.53 -9.97
CA ARG A 66 -9.38 -13.99 -11.29
C ARG A 66 -9.38 -12.47 -11.27
N PHE A 67 -8.48 -11.88 -12.04
CA PHE A 67 -8.51 -10.45 -12.33
C PHE A 67 -9.23 -10.20 -13.64
N VAL A 68 -10.02 -9.13 -13.67
CA VAL A 68 -10.68 -8.68 -14.89
C VAL A 68 -10.23 -7.28 -15.22
N TYR A 69 -9.77 -7.14 -16.44
CA TYR A 69 -9.40 -5.88 -17.04
C TYR A 69 -10.41 -5.49 -18.09
N PHE A 70 -10.72 -4.21 -18.14
CA PHE A 70 -11.51 -3.63 -19.19
C PHE A 70 -10.61 -2.73 -20.03
N ASP A 71 -10.61 -2.93 -21.34
CA ASP A 71 -9.94 -2.01 -22.25
C ASP A 71 -10.78 -0.73 -22.47
N GLU A 72 -10.27 0.20 -23.28
CA GLU A 72 -10.94 1.46 -23.62
C GLU A 72 -12.28 1.25 -24.36
N LYS A 73 -12.47 0.09 -25.00
CA LYS A 73 -13.71 -0.31 -25.68
C LYS A 73 -14.66 -1.10 -24.77
N ASN A 74 -14.36 -1.20 -23.47
CA ASN A 74 -15.04 -2.05 -22.49
C ASN A 74 -14.98 -3.55 -22.79
N SER A 75 -14.07 -4.01 -23.65
CA SER A 75 -13.82 -5.45 -23.82
C SER A 75 -13.16 -6.01 -22.57
N LYS A 76 -13.61 -7.20 -22.17
CA LYS A 76 -13.23 -7.86 -20.93
C LYS A 76 -12.09 -8.84 -21.18
N SER A 77 -10.97 -8.66 -20.50
CA SER A 77 -9.84 -9.60 -20.46
C SER A 77 -9.72 -10.18 -19.07
N GLU A 78 -9.68 -11.51 -18.95
CA GLU A 78 -9.56 -12.20 -17.67
C GLU A 78 -8.21 -12.88 -17.53
N TYR A 79 -7.59 -12.73 -16.36
CA TYR A 79 -6.37 -13.43 -15.99
C TYR A 79 -6.65 -14.29 -14.78
N ILE A 80 -6.42 -15.59 -14.93
CA ILE A 80 -6.71 -16.59 -13.91
C ILE A 80 -5.39 -17.11 -13.35
N PHE A 81 -5.29 -17.06 -12.04
CA PHE A 81 -4.16 -17.47 -11.24
C PHE A 81 -4.60 -18.59 -10.31
N PHE A 82 -3.77 -19.62 -10.19
CA PHE A 82 -3.99 -20.74 -9.28
C PHE A 82 -2.84 -20.82 -8.31
N GLY A 83 -3.11 -21.09 -7.04
CA GLY A 83 -2.07 -21.12 -6.01
C GLY A 83 -2.42 -22.04 -4.86
N ALA A 84 -1.40 -22.42 -4.12
CA ALA A 84 -1.55 -23.08 -2.83
C ALA A 84 -1.44 -22.03 -1.71
N ILE A 85 -2.20 -22.25 -0.65
CA ILE A 85 -2.11 -21.45 0.57
C ILE A 85 -1.14 -22.13 1.53
N LYS A 86 -0.25 -21.34 2.10
CA LYS A 86 0.55 -21.72 3.26
C LYS A 86 0.21 -20.78 4.41
N ILE A 87 -0.30 -21.33 5.51
CA ILE A 87 -0.54 -20.57 6.74
C ILE A 87 0.66 -20.79 7.67
N SER A 88 1.16 -19.70 8.24
CA SER A 88 2.20 -19.74 9.27
C SER A 88 1.94 -18.62 10.26
N GLU A 89 1.78 -18.97 11.53
CA GLU A 89 1.42 -18.04 12.60
C GLU A 89 0.18 -17.21 12.22
N ASP A 90 0.29 -15.89 12.28
CA ASP A 90 -0.77 -14.93 12.01
C ASP A 90 -0.86 -14.53 10.52
N PHE A 91 -0.16 -15.25 9.63
CA PHE A 91 -0.04 -14.91 8.22
C PHE A 91 -0.47 -16.04 7.28
N MET A 92 -1.09 -15.62 6.18
CA MET A 92 -1.42 -16.45 5.03
C MET A 92 -0.55 -16.03 3.84
N PHE A 93 0.18 -16.98 3.27
CA PHE A 93 1.02 -16.82 2.10
C PHE A 93 0.39 -17.55 0.91
N ILE A 94 0.36 -16.88 -0.23
CA ILE A 94 -0.19 -17.41 -1.47
C ILE A 94 0.81 -17.18 -2.58
N HIS A 95 1.28 -18.28 -3.16
CA HIS A 95 2.11 -18.28 -4.35
C HIS A 95 1.27 -18.75 -5.53
N THR A 96 1.11 -17.90 -6.54
CA THR A 96 0.26 -18.22 -7.68
C THR A 96 1.04 -18.51 -8.95
N LYS A 97 0.41 -19.26 -9.84
CA LYS A 97 0.88 -19.57 -11.20
C LYS A 97 -0.26 -19.30 -12.17
N PHE A 98 0.09 -18.95 -13.40
CA PHE A 98 -0.88 -18.79 -14.48
C PHE A 98 -0.44 -19.62 -15.69
N ILE A 99 -1.40 -19.96 -16.56
CA ILE A 99 -1.14 -20.81 -17.74
C ILE A 99 -1.19 -19.94 -18.99
N VAL A 100 -0.11 -19.98 -19.78
CA VAL A 100 -0.05 -19.38 -21.12
C VAL A 100 0.50 -20.41 -22.08
N ASN A 101 -0.19 -20.65 -23.20
CA ASN A 101 0.22 -21.62 -24.23
C ASN A 101 0.57 -23.00 -23.63
N ASN A 102 -0.32 -23.52 -22.77
CA ASN A 102 -0.14 -24.77 -22.02
C ASN A 102 1.12 -24.85 -21.12
N THR A 103 1.81 -23.74 -20.90
CA THR A 103 2.98 -23.65 -20.04
C THR A 103 2.61 -22.93 -18.75
N LYS A 104 2.96 -23.51 -17.60
CA LYS A 104 2.80 -22.87 -16.29
C LYS A 104 3.90 -21.82 -16.11
N LYS A 105 3.50 -20.58 -15.82
CA LYS A 105 4.41 -19.47 -15.49
C LYS A 105 4.14 -19.00 -14.07
N GLU A 106 5.16 -18.46 -13.42
CA GLU A 106 5.04 -17.86 -12.09
C GLU A 106 4.17 -16.61 -12.14
N GLY A 107 3.19 -16.53 -11.25
CA GLY A 107 2.25 -15.42 -11.13
C GLY A 107 2.63 -14.43 -10.05
N ALA A 108 1.60 -13.92 -9.36
CA ALA A 108 1.77 -13.01 -8.24
C ALA A 108 1.91 -13.76 -6.91
N ASN A 109 2.56 -13.12 -5.95
CA ASN A 109 2.66 -13.54 -4.57
C ASN A 109 1.80 -12.63 -3.70
N PHE A 110 1.13 -13.22 -2.70
CA PHE A 110 0.30 -12.48 -1.76
C PHE A 110 0.62 -12.91 -0.33
N THR A 111 0.62 -11.92 0.56
CA THR A 111 0.78 -12.15 2.00
C THR A 111 -0.32 -11.40 2.72
N PHE A 112 -1.16 -12.11 3.46
CA PHE A 112 -2.27 -11.53 4.21
C PHE A 112 -2.08 -11.75 5.70
N PHE A 113 -2.34 -10.71 6.49
CA PHE A 113 -2.49 -10.86 7.92
C PHE A 113 -3.86 -11.47 8.22
N ILE A 114 -3.84 -12.67 8.81
CA ILE A 114 -5.03 -13.37 9.24
C ILE A 114 -5.19 -13.32 10.76
N GLY A 115 -4.15 -13.02 11.56
CA GLY A 115 -4.24 -12.96 13.03
C GLY A 115 -4.43 -14.32 13.72
N LYS A 116 -4.47 -14.32 15.05
CA LYS A 116 -4.47 -15.55 15.90
C LYS A 116 -5.76 -16.36 15.89
N SER A 117 -6.85 -15.81 15.35
CA SER A 117 -8.15 -16.50 15.31
C SER A 117 -8.42 -17.05 13.92
N THR A 118 -9.38 -17.97 13.79
CA THR A 118 -9.56 -18.69 12.52
C THR A 118 -9.85 -17.71 11.37
N PRO A 119 -9.21 -17.87 10.19
CA PRO A 119 -9.39 -16.95 9.06
C PRO A 119 -10.86 -16.78 8.62
N THR A 120 -11.70 -17.76 8.96
CA THR A 120 -13.12 -17.81 8.63
C THR A 120 -13.98 -16.83 9.44
N GLU A 121 -13.54 -16.40 10.61
CA GLU A 121 -14.28 -15.46 11.48
C GLU A 121 -14.24 -14.01 10.97
N ARG A 122 -13.27 -13.66 10.13
CA ARG A 122 -13.06 -12.28 9.68
C ARG A 122 -13.76 -12.02 8.34
N ASN A 123 -14.48 -10.89 8.29
CA ASN A 123 -15.08 -10.41 7.04
C ASN A 123 -14.05 -9.74 6.11
N TYR A 124 -12.90 -9.32 6.65
CA TYR A 124 -11.86 -8.63 5.91
C TYR A 124 -10.49 -9.20 6.23
N LEU A 125 -9.67 -9.39 5.20
CA LEU A 125 -8.24 -9.65 5.31
C LEU A 125 -7.48 -8.53 4.62
N VAL A 126 -6.41 -8.07 5.25
CA VAL A 126 -5.54 -7.01 4.72
C VAL A 126 -4.16 -7.60 4.49
N GLY A 127 -3.56 -7.27 3.35
CA GLY A 127 -2.29 -7.83 2.96
C GLY A 127 -1.61 -7.04 1.86
N THR A 128 -0.57 -7.66 1.33
CA THR A 128 0.22 -7.14 0.23
C THR A 128 0.23 -8.12 -0.92
N TYR A 129 0.41 -7.59 -2.13
CA TYR A 129 0.68 -8.37 -3.33
C TYR A 129 2.00 -7.90 -3.95
N SER A 130 2.66 -8.81 -4.66
CA SER A 130 3.80 -8.51 -5.54
C SER A 130 3.75 -9.39 -6.78
N GLY A 131 4.24 -8.87 -7.91
CA GLY A 131 4.19 -9.61 -9.17
C GLY A 131 4.56 -8.73 -10.36
N PHE A 132 3.99 -9.05 -11.52
CA PHE A 132 4.17 -8.30 -12.76
C PHE A 132 2.84 -7.76 -13.26
N ASP A 133 2.86 -6.55 -13.81
CA ASP A 133 1.68 -5.96 -14.46
C ASP A 133 1.59 -6.30 -15.95
N LYS A 134 0.49 -5.89 -16.59
CA LYS A 134 0.29 -6.09 -18.04
C LYS A 134 1.38 -5.47 -18.94
N TYR A 135 2.25 -4.61 -18.39
CA TYR A 135 3.37 -3.98 -19.09
C TYR A 135 4.72 -4.63 -18.74
N ASN A 136 4.71 -5.80 -18.08
CA ASN A 136 5.91 -6.51 -17.61
C ASN A 136 6.78 -5.68 -16.64
N ARG A 137 6.16 -4.82 -15.82
CA ARG A 137 6.85 -4.11 -14.73
C ARG A 137 6.68 -4.86 -13.42
N ALA A 138 7.76 -4.97 -12.65
CA ALA A 138 7.69 -5.50 -11.29
C ALA A 138 6.92 -4.52 -10.41
N ILE A 139 5.94 -5.02 -9.68
CA ILE A 139 5.02 -4.21 -8.87
C ILE A 139 4.83 -4.80 -7.48
N ALA A 140 4.46 -3.93 -6.54
CA ALA A 140 3.96 -4.31 -5.23
C ALA A 140 2.89 -3.32 -4.75
N GLY A 141 2.00 -3.75 -3.87
CA GLY A 141 1.00 -2.87 -3.29
C GLY A 141 0.18 -3.56 -2.20
N LYS A 142 -0.76 -2.81 -1.63
CA LYS A 142 -1.71 -3.30 -0.65
C LYS A 142 -2.94 -3.93 -1.31
N MET A 143 -3.53 -4.91 -0.64
CA MET A 143 -4.78 -5.57 -1.06
C MET A 143 -5.68 -5.85 0.14
N ILE A 144 -6.99 -5.78 -0.08
CA ILE A 144 -8.04 -6.08 0.92
C ILE A 144 -8.96 -7.11 0.30
N LEU A 145 -9.14 -8.22 1.00
CA LEU A 145 -10.13 -9.24 0.67
C LEU A 145 -11.37 -9.00 1.52
N LYS A 146 -12.53 -8.90 0.90
CA LYS A 146 -13.84 -8.88 1.59
C LYS A 146 -14.53 -10.21 1.39
N LYS A 147 -14.88 -10.89 2.48
CA LYS A 147 -15.62 -12.16 2.49
C LYS A 147 -17.09 -11.94 2.11
N PHE A 148 -17.66 -12.89 1.38
CA PHE A 148 -19.07 -12.97 1.04
C PHE A 148 -19.66 -14.29 1.55
N GLN A 149 -20.97 -14.30 1.79
CA GLN A 149 -21.68 -15.47 2.30
C GLN A 149 -21.69 -16.62 1.29
N ASP A 150 -21.79 -16.29 0.00
CA ASP A 150 -21.84 -17.26 -1.09
C ASP A 150 -21.22 -16.70 -2.38
N LYS A 151 -21.08 -17.60 -3.37
CA LYS A 151 -20.53 -17.29 -4.68
C LYS A 151 -21.34 -16.24 -5.42
N GLN A 152 -22.68 -16.30 -5.35
CA GLN A 152 -23.57 -15.40 -6.10
C GLN A 152 -23.44 -13.96 -5.60
N ALA A 153 -23.35 -13.77 -4.28
CA ALA A 153 -23.15 -12.46 -3.67
C ALA A 153 -21.81 -11.83 -4.08
N MET A 154 -20.73 -12.62 -4.11
CA MET A 154 -19.42 -12.18 -4.58
C MET A 154 -19.47 -11.81 -6.08
N GLU A 155 -20.13 -12.62 -6.91
CA GLU A 155 -20.30 -12.36 -8.34
C GLU A 155 -21.06 -11.04 -8.61
N ASN A 156 -22.12 -10.78 -7.86
CA ASN A 156 -22.90 -9.54 -7.97
C ASN A 156 -22.05 -8.30 -7.61
N GLU A 157 -21.26 -8.36 -6.54
CA GLU A 157 -20.32 -7.29 -6.17
C GLU A 157 -19.30 -7.05 -7.30
N PHE A 158 -18.74 -8.14 -7.83
CA PHE A 158 -17.69 -8.11 -8.84
C PHE A 158 -18.18 -7.57 -10.19
N ALA A 159 -19.44 -7.81 -10.55
CA ALA A 159 -20.03 -7.34 -11.80
C ALA A 159 -20.01 -5.80 -11.92
N THR A 160 -19.89 -5.09 -10.80
CA THR A 160 -19.84 -3.62 -10.77
C THR A 160 -18.39 -3.10 -10.72
N ARG A 161 -18.11 -2.01 -11.45
CA ARG A 161 -16.83 -1.28 -11.35
C ARG A 161 -16.73 -0.39 -10.12
N GLN A 162 -17.85 -0.13 -9.44
CA GLN A 162 -17.87 0.74 -8.27
C GLN A 162 -17.16 0.08 -7.10
N VAL A 163 -16.17 0.76 -6.52
CA VAL A 163 -15.51 0.33 -5.29
C VAL A 163 -15.99 1.24 -4.16
N ASN A 164 -16.25 0.66 -2.99
CA ASN A 164 -16.67 1.42 -1.82
C ASN A 164 -15.66 2.57 -1.53
N PRO A 165 -16.12 3.81 -1.32
CA PRO A 165 -15.24 4.94 -0.99
C PRO A 165 -14.33 4.71 0.22
N LEU A 166 -14.78 3.97 1.23
CA LEU A 166 -13.95 3.60 2.40
C LEU A 166 -12.71 2.80 1.98
N ILE A 167 -12.92 1.81 1.11
CA ILE A 167 -11.83 1.00 0.54
C ILE A 167 -10.96 1.84 -0.40
N THR A 168 -11.56 2.75 -1.15
CA THR A 168 -10.85 3.60 -2.11
C THR A 168 -9.92 4.61 -1.41
N GLN A 169 -10.35 5.18 -0.28
CA GLN A 169 -9.52 6.08 0.52
C GLN A 169 -8.26 5.39 1.03
N GLU A 170 -8.38 4.12 1.41
CA GLU A 170 -7.27 3.31 1.89
C GLU A 170 -6.20 3.08 0.82
N PHE A 171 -6.58 2.80 -0.43
CA PHE A 171 -5.64 2.34 -1.46
C PHE A 171 -5.06 3.42 -2.37
N ARG A 172 -5.54 4.66 -2.29
CA ARG A 172 -5.27 5.66 -3.33
C ARG A 172 -3.77 5.94 -3.41
N ARG A 173 -3.15 5.54 -4.53
CA ARG A 173 -1.71 5.70 -4.85
C ARG A 173 -0.75 4.82 -4.03
N GLU A 174 -1.21 3.75 -3.39
CA GLU A 174 -0.37 2.82 -2.63
C GLU A 174 0.29 1.71 -3.46
N ARG A 175 0.57 1.95 -4.75
CA ARG A 175 1.20 0.97 -5.64
C ARG A 175 2.62 1.39 -6.00
N ILE A 176 3.56 0.50 -5.71
CA ILE A 176 4.96 0.60 -6.13
C ILE A 176 5.09 -0.02 -7.52
N ILE A 177 5.71 0.73 -8.44
CA ILE A 177 6.02 0.29 -9.80
C ILE A 177 7.52 0.46 -9.99
N VAL A 178 8.19 -0.64 -10.31
CA VAL A 178 9.61 -0.62 -10.70
C VAL A 178 9.68 -0.52 -12.22
N GLU A 179 10.39 0.48 -12.73
CA GLU A 179 10.61 0.62 -14.17
C GLU A 179 11.40 -0.58 -14.70
N SER A 180 10.98 -1.14 -15.84
CA SER A 180 11.65 -2.27 -16.50
C SER A 180 12.92 -1.82 -17.25
N HIS A 181 13.71 -0.95 -16.64
CA HIS A 181 15.00 -0.49 -17.15
C HIS A 181 16.06 -0.66 -16.07
N VAL A 182 17.13 -1.39 -16.39
CA VAL A 182 18.30 -1.50 -15.51
C VAL A 182 19.25 -0.35 -15.86
N PRO A 183 19.45 0.63 -14.97
CA PRO A 183 20.29 1.78 -15.26
C PRO A 183 21.76 1.34 -15.36
N ASN A 184 22.46 1.81 -16.39
CA ASN A 184 23.90 1.57 -16.57
C ASN A 184 24.79 2.63 -15.89
N HIS A 185 24.18 3.69 -15.35
CA HIS A 185 24.87 4.78 -14.69
C HIS A 185 23.97 5.36 -13.58
N SER A 186 24.56 5.87 -12.51
CA SER A 186 23.82 6.37 -11.34
C SER A 186 22.85 7.51 -11.68
N SER A 187 23.22 8.39 -12.60
CA SER A 187 22.37 9.48 -13.10
C SER A 187 21.09 9.02 -13.83
N LYS A 188 21.00 7.75 -14.22
CA LYS A 188 19.83 7.15 -14.87
C LYS A 188 18.96 6.31 -13.94
N ILE A 189 19.29 6.23 -12.64
CA ILE A 189 18.48 5.49 -11.65
C ILE A 189 17.05 6.04 -11.58
N SER A 190 16.89 7.34 -11.78
CA SER A 190 15.61 8.03 -11.76
C SER A 190 15.70 9.35 -12.52
N ASN A 191 14.58 9.83 -13.05
CA ASN A 191 14.42 11.17 -13.63
C ASN A 191 14.74 12.33 -12.64
N LYS A 192 14.88 12.03 -11.34
CA LYS A 192 15.30 12.98 -10.31
C LYS A 192 16.82 13.03 -10.09
N SER A 193 17.54 11.97 -10.42
CA SER A 193 18.98 11.81 -10.11
C SER A 193 19.88 12.92 -10.66
N PRO A 194 19.63 13.51 -11.86
CA PRO A 194 20.43 14.62 -12.37
C PRO A 194 20.43 15.87 -11.49
N PHE A 195 19.50 15.99 -10.54
CA PHE A 195 19.37 17.14 -9.64
C PHE A 195 19.86 16.83 -8.21
N ALA A 196 20.62 15.74 -8.02
CA ALA A 196 21.10 15.32 -6.71
C ALA A 196 21.96 16.40 -6.01
N SER A 197 22.79 17.13 -6.75
CA SER A 197 23.60 18.22 -6.19
C SER A 197 22.76 19.42 -5.71
N LEU A 198 21.66 19.73 -6.41
CA LEU A 198 20.72 20.75 -5.95
C LEU A 198 20.00 20.28 -4.68
N PHE A 199 19.65 19.00 -4.63
CA PHE A 199 19.00 18.41 -3.46
C PHE A 199 19.92 18.44 -2.24
N SER A 200 21.21 18.13 -2.42
CA SER A 200 22.18 18.15 -1.31
C SER A 200 22.37 19.52 -0.69
N ASN A 201 22.21 20.57 -1.49
CA ASN A 201 22.34 21.95 -1.00
C ASN A 201 21.13 22.43 -0.19
N LEU A 202 20.08 21.62 -0.04
CA LEU A 202 18.91 21.94 0.78
C LEU A 202 19.12 21.67 2.28
N SER A 203 20.20 20.97 2.65
CA SER A 203 20.51 20.76 4.06
C SER A 203 20.96 22.06 4.71
N GLY A 204 20.51 22.33 5.93
CA GLY A 204 20.85 23.58 6.62
C GLY A 204 19.80 24.00 7.62
N GLN A 205 19.98 25.20 8.17
CA GLN A 205 19.05 25.81 9.12
C GLN A 205 18.31 26.97 8.47
N TYR A 206 17.01 27.04 8.71
CA TYR A 206 16.13 28.01 8.10
C TYR A 206 15.21 28.64 9.14
N LEU A 207 15.02 29.94 9.05
CA LEU A 207 13.92 30.63 9.70
C LEU A 207 12.84 30.90 8.65
N LEU A 208 11.68 30.29 8.85
CA LEU A 208 10.49 30.51 8.03
C LEU A 208 9.63 31.57 8.71
N THR A 209 9.34 32.66 8.03
CA THR A 209 8.40 33.69 8.49
C THR A 209 7.21 33.75 7.57
N PHE A 210 6.04 33.41 8.09
CA PHE A 210 4.79 33.29 7.35
C PHE A 210 4.02 34.61 7.40
N TYR A 211 3.55 35.03 6.23
CA TYR A 211 2.74 36.23 6.06
C TYR A 211 1.35 35.86 5.55
N ASP A 212 0.32 36.57 5.98
CA ASP A 212 -1.00 36.48 5.38
C ASP A 212 -1.07 37.26 4.04
N ASN A 213 -2.26 37.30 3.42
CA ASN A 213 -2.46 38.03 2.16
C ASN A 213 -2.32 39.56 2.31
N ASN A 214 -2.39 40.08 3.53
CA ASN A 214 -2.21 41.50 3.85
C ASN A 214 -0.75 41.82 4.23
N GLU A 215 0.18 40.89 3.97
CA GLU A 215 1.60 41.00 4.30
C GLU A 215 1.87 41.17 5.81
N LYS A 216 0.93 40.76 6.65
CA LYS A 216 1.13 40.72 8.10
C LYS A 216 1.84 39.43 8.48
N ASN A 217 2.94 39.53 9.24
CA ASN A 217 3.57 38.36 9.85
C ASN A 217 2.57 37.70 10.82
N ILE A 218 2.28 36.42 10.59
CA ILE A 218 1.36 35.63 11.41
C ILE A 218 2.08 34.61 12.29
N TYR A 219 3.26 34.13 11.87
CA TYR A 219 3.99 33.09 12.57
C TYR A 219 5.42 32.98 12.05
N SER A 220 6.35 32.57 12.92
CA SER A 220 7.72 32.25 12.54
C SER A 220 8.11 30.88 13.11
N LEU A 221 8.81 30.07 12.31
CA LEU A 221 9.23 28.73 12.68
C LEU A 221 10.69 28.51 12.28
N GLU A 222 11.51 28.10 13.24
CA GLU A 222 12.89 27.68 12.99
C GLU A 222 12.95 26.19 12.72
N ILE A 223 13.44 25.84 11.53
CA ILE A 223 13.61 24.45 11.11
C ILE A 223 15.05 24.18 10.71
N SER A 224 15.40 22.91 10.64
CA SER A 224 16.61 22.43 9.97
C SER A 224 16.30 21.23 9.10
N ILE A 225 16.91 21.17 7.93
CA ILE A 225 16.87 20.00 7.05
C ILE A 225 18.14 19.19 7.30
N ASP A 226 17.97 17.95 7.77
CA ASP A 226 19.06 17.04 8.11
C ASP A 226 19.91 16.68 6.86
N PRO A 227 21.25 16.76 6.91
CA PRO A 227 22.10 16.51 5.74
C PRO A 227 22.16 15.04 5.29
N HIS A 228 21.73 14.10 6.14
CA HIS A 228 21.83 12.67 5.87
C HIS A 228 20.52 12.08 5.38
N ASN A 229 19.41 12.46 6.01
CA ASN A 229 18.08 11.91 5.77
C ASN A 229 17.13 12.92 5.10
N TYR A 230 17.48 14.21 5.12
CA TYR A 230 16.65 15.32 4.60
C TYR A 230 15.30 15.44 5.30
N ASN A 231 15.21 14.96 6.54
CA ASN A 231 14.06 15.17 7.39
C ASN A 231 14.05 16.63 7.88
N ILE A 232 12.86 17.22 7.98
CA ILE A 232 12.65 18.54 8.55
C ILE A 232 12.53 18.39 10.07
N LEU A 233 13.41 19.06 10.80
CA LEU A 233 13.47 19.06 12.26
C LEU A 233 13.19 20.46 12.79
N VAL A 234 12.62 20.54 13.99
CA VAL A 234 12.37 21.81 14.70
C VAL A 234 13.34 21.92 15.87
N ARG A 235 13.73 23.14 16.22
CA ARG A 235 14.60 23.41 17.39
C ARG A 235 13.84 23.60 18.70
N ASP A 236 12.60 24.08 18.62
CA ASP A 236 11.73 24.24 19.77
C ASP A 236 11.35 22.86 20.33
N PRO A 237 11.68 22.54 21.60
CA PRO A 237 11.35 21.26 22.21
C PRO A 237 9.84 21.01 22.39
N ASN A 238 9.00 22.04 22.27
CA ASN A 238 7.54 21.92 22.38
C ASN A 238 6.85 21.62 21.05
N ILE A 239 7.63 21.46 19.97
CA ILE A 239 7.14 21.27 18.62
C ILE A 239 7.82 20.06 18.00
N ILE A 240 7.03 19.21 17.35
CA ILE A 240 7.51 18.05 16.59
C ILE A 240 7.00 18.18 15.16
N ILE A 241 7.86 17.87 14.18
CA ILE A 241 7.44 17.73 12.79
C ILE A 241 7.20 16.24 12.47
N GLU A 242 6.08 15.97 11.81
CA GLU A 242 5.72 14.66 11.27
C GLU A 242 5.34 14.75 9.80
N ASN A 243 5.32 13.58 9.13
CA ASN A 243 4.88 13.41 7.75
C ASN A 243 5.57 14.37 6.77
N ASP A 244 6.84 14.65 7.00
CA ASP A 244 7.58 15.64 6.26
C ASP A 244 8.00 15.15 4.88
N ILE A 245 8.10 16.10 3.96
CA ILE A 245 8.43 15.87 2.56
C ILE A 245 9.34 16.99 2.11
N VAL A 246 10.56 16.64 1.68
CA VAL A 246 11.45 17.52 0.93
C VAL A 246 11.58 17.00 -0.49
N LYS A 247 11.17 17.80 -1.49
CA LYS A 247 11.19 17.39 -2.91
C LYS A 247 11.67 18.51 -3.80
N LEU A 248 12.35 18.12 -4.89
CA LEU A 248 12.54 18.97 -6.06
C LEU A 248 11.44 18.69 -7.09
N LEU A 249 10.78 19.75 -7.55
CA LEU A 249 9.76 19.74 -8.59
C LEU A 249 10.30 20.38 -9.87
N ASN A 250 9.59 20.16 -10.98
CA ASN A 250 9.87 20.77 -12.29
C ASN A 250 11.35 20.73 -12.68
N ARG A 251 11.96 19.54 -12.61
CA ARG A 251 13.38 19.35 -12.96
C ARG A 251 14.34 20.22 -12.12
N GLY A 252 14.09 20.31 -10.81
CA GLY A 252 14.96 21.03 -9.88
C GLY A 252 14.71 22.53 -9.78
N GLN A 253 13.72 23.08 -10.48
CA GLN A 253 13.42 24.52 -10.47
C GLN A 253 12.71 24.98 -9.20
N ASN A 254 11.96 24.10 -8.56
CA ASN A 254 11.25 24.42 -7.33
C ASN A 254 11.58 23.41 -6.23
N VAL A 255 11.79 23.92 -5.02
CA VAL A 255 11.79 23.14 -3.78
C VAL A 255 10.37 23.12 -3.24
N TYR A 256 9.94 21.94 -2.82
CA TYR A 256 8.67 21.70 -2.18
C TYR A 256 8.93 21.11 -0.80
N LEU A 257 8.43 21.81 0.22
CA LEU A 257 8.40 21.36 1.60
C LEU A 257 6.94 21.09 1.99
N ASP A 258 6.64 19.93 2.55
CA ASP A 258 5.34 19.62 3.16
C ASP A 258 5.61 19.07 4.54
N PHE A 259 4.91 19.51 5.57
CA PHE A 259 5.03 18.93 6.89
C PHE A 259 3.83 19.25 7.78
N GLU A 260 3.65 18.39 8.78
CA GLU A 260 2.70 18.58 9.86
C GLU A 260 3.45 18.95 11.13
N VAL A 261 2.85 19.82 11.94
CA VAL A 261 3.44 20.38 13.15
C VAL A 261 2.58 19.96 14.34
N LEU A 262 3.10 19.10 15.18
CA LEU A 262 2.49 18.72 16.45
C LEU A 262 3.02 19.61 17.58
N GLY A 263 2.12 20.05 18.46
CA GLY A 263 2.46 20.90 19.62
C GLY A 263 1.92 22.32 19.50
N VAL A 264 2.51 23.24 20.28
CA VAL A 264 2.03 24.63 20.41
C VAL A 264 2.53 25.45 19.23
N SER A 265 1.82 25.36 18.10
CA SER A 265 2.15 26.10 16.87
C SER A 265 0.90 26.70 16.23
N TYR A 266 1.01 27.94 15.72
CA TYR A 266 -0.08 28.57 14.99
C TYR A 266 -0.40 27.81 13.69
N ILE A 267 0.63 27.27 13.03
CA ILE A 267 0.51 26.44 11.82
C ILE A 267 0.57 24.97 12.25
N GLN A 268 -0.45 24.19 11.88
CA GLN A 268 -0.54 22.76 12.17
C GLN A 268 -0.15 21.89 10.96
N LYS A 269 -0.35 22.40 9.75
CA LYS A 269 0.10 21.75 8.50
C LYS A 269 0.45 22.80 7.48
N THR A 270 1.52 22.60 6.72
CA THR A 270 1.84 23.52 5.62
C THR A 270 2.54 22.84 4.46
N SER A 271 2.25 23.35 3.27
CA SER A 271 2.91 23.07 2.01
C SER A 271 3.55 24.36 1.50
N ILE A 272 4.84 24.33 1.20
CA ILE A 272 5.64 25.49 0.80
C ILE A 272 6.30 25.21 -0.55
N TYR A 273 6.23 26.17 -1.47
CA TYR A 273 6.92 26.17 -2.75
C TYR A 273 7.92 27.33 -2.81
N ILE A 274 9.16 27.01 -3.15
CA ILE A 274 10.28 27.96 -3.22
C ILE A 274 10.98 27.76 -4.55
N GLU A 275 11.31 28.83 -5.27
CA GLU A 275 12.15 28.71 -6.45
C GLU A 275 13.59 28.40 -6.02
N THR A 276 14.18 27.32 -6.55
CA THR A 276 15.51 26.84 -6.15
C THR A 276 16.60 27.90 -6.37
N TYR A 277 16.44 28.73 -7.41
CA TYR A 277 17.39 29.82 -7.70
C TYR A 277 17.60 30.77 -6.52
N TYR A 278 16.56 31.05 -5.74
CA TYR A 278 16.67 31.94 -4.57
C TYR A 278 17.43 31.28 -3.42
N LEU A 279 17.22 29.99 -3.18
CA LEU A 279 17.94 29.25 -2.14
C LEU A 279 19.44 29.11 -2.43
N MET A 280 19.82 29.06 -3.71
CA MET A 280 21.22 28.93 -4.12
C MET A 280 21.97 30.27 -4.17
N ASN A 281 21.28 31.41 -4.07
CA ASN A 281 21.86 32.76 -4.09
C ASN A 281 21.50 33.51 -2.80
N PRO A 282 22.23 33.26 -1.69
CA PRO A 282 21.87 33.73 -0.34
C PRO A 282 21.98 35.24 -0.14
N GLU A 283 22.45 35.99 -1.14
CA GLU A 283 22.53 37.45 -1.10
C GLU A 283 21.17 38.15 -1.27
N ASN A 284 20.15 37.42 -1.75
CA ASN A 284 18.80 37.95 -1.94
C ASN A 284 17.85 37.48 -0.85
N GLU A 285 16.84 38.29 -0.54
CA GLU A 285 15.71 37.83 0.27
C GLU A 285 14.99 36.68 -0.46
N VAL A 286 14.92 35.53 0.19
CA VAL A 286 14.27 34.34 -0.37
C VAL A 286 12.81 34.32 0.04
N PHE A 287 11.92 34.36 -0.94
CA PHE A 287 10.49 34.21 -0.72
C PHE A 287 9.96 32.96 -1.41
N GLY A 288 9.02 32.30 -0.73
CA GLY A 288 8.18 31.24 -1.27
C GLY A 288 6.70 31.56 -1.10
N VAL A 289 5.87 30.67 -1.59
CA VAL A 289 4.42 30.69 -1.35
C VAL A 289 4.04 29.47 -0.52
N TYR A 290 3.06 29.62 0.36
CA TYR A 290 2.58 28.51 1.16
C TYR A 290 1.05 28.43 1.17
N SER A 291 0.57 27.21 1.44
CA SER A 291 -0.79 26.94 1.89
C SER A 291 -0.71 26.05 3.13
N GLY A 292 -1.75 26.06 3.95
CA GLY A 292 -1.73 25.28 5.19
C GLY A 292 -3.02 25.33 5.98
N ILE A 293 -2.95 24.77 7.18
CA ILE A 293 -4.02 24.72 8.17
C ILE A 293 -3.48 25.33 9.45
N ASN A 294 -4.22 26.26 10.06
CA ASN A 294 -3.86 26.84 11.35
C ASN A 294 -4.43 26.04 12.53
N LEU A 295 -4.08 26.45 13.75
CA LEU A 295 -4.54 25.84 15.01
C LEU A 295 -6.07 25.76 15.17
N ASN A 296 -6.82 26.59 14.44
CA ASN A 296 -8.28 26.62 14.45
C ASN A 296 -8.91 25.80 13.31
N ASN A 297 -8.13 24.96 12.62
CA ASN A 297 -8.53 24.19 11.44
C ASN A 297 -8.98 25.04 10.24
N ASN A 298 -8.60 26.32 10.19
CA ASN A 298 -8.87 27.17 9.05
C ASN A 298 -7.77 27.05 8.00
N THR A 299 -8.15 27.05 6.74
CA THR A 299 -7.18 27.11 5.63
C THR A 299 -6.50 28.47 5.59
N ILE A 300 -5.18 28.47 5.54
CA ILE A 300 -4.34 29.67 5.41
C ILE A 300 -3.49 29.57 4.15
N LYS A 301 -3.11 30.72 3.60
CA LYS A 301 -2.20 30.83 2.46
C LYS A 301 -1.55 32.21 2.44
N GLY A 302 -0.38 32.31 1.84
CA GLY A 302 0.33 33.58 1.68
C GLY A 302 1.77 33.41 1.24
N LYS A 303 2.61 34.39 1.58
CA LYS A 303 4.05 34.37 1.33
C LYS A 303 4.80 33.85 2.54
N VAL A 304 5.91 33.15 2.32
CA VAL A 304 6.85 32.79 3.37
C VAL A 304 8.21 33.34 3.04
N LYS A 305 8.80 34.10 3.95
CA LYS A 305 10.19 34.52 3.88
C LYS A 305 11.05 33.41 4.46
N ILE A 306 12.12 33.05 3.75
CA ILE A 306 13.08 32.02 4.18
C ILE A 306 14.42 32.71 4.43
N GLU A 307 14.91 32.62 5.64
CA GLU A 307 16.23 33.12 6.00
C GLU A 307 17.15 31.94 6.32
N ILE A 308 18.26 31.82 5.59
CA ILE A 308 19.24 30.76 5.79
C ILE A 308 20.12 31.15 6.97
N LYS A 309 20.06 30.39 8.06
CA LYS A 309 20.95 30.58 9.21
C LYS A 309 22.28 29.87 8.93
N LYS A 310 23.35 30.65 8.83
CA LYS A 310 24.74 30.16 8.80
C LYS A 310 25.16 29.69 10.18
#